data_AF-A8SG37-F1
#
_entry.id   AF-A8SG37-F1
#
_cell.length_a   1.000
_cell.length_b   1.000
_cell.length_c   1.000
_cell.angle_alpha   90.00
_cell.angle_beta   90.00
_cell.angle_gamma   90.00
#
_symmetry.space_group_name_H-M   'P 1'
#
loop_
_entity.id
_entity.type
_entity.pdbx_description
1 polymer ?
#
loop_
_entity_poly.entity_id
_entity_poly.type
_entity_poly.pdbx_seq_one_letter_code
_entity_poly.pdbx_strand_id
1 'polypeptide(L)'
;MGRVTGPDFMEQVIAATEKSDARHYFYGTTQENLNALLEYLKVNYPQLSIVGCEPSLFRPLTIQEETELCDRINESKADFVWVALGAPRQEKFCAKLSKNTNAVWIAVGGAFNVISGVIPRAPQWMQDHSLEWLYRWSKEPKRLFKRYAETNSKFIFYLIKEKVEKR
;
A
#
# COMPACT_ATOMS: atom_id res chain seq x y z
N MET A 1 -3.96 22.41 -1.01
CA MET A 1 -3.44 21.02 -0.97
C MET A 1 -4.64 20.10 -1.11
N GLY A 2 -4.72 19.28 -2.15
CA GLY A 2 -5.87 18.40 -2.43
C GLY A 2 -5.79 17.07 -1.66
N ARG A 3 -6.83 16.23 -1.78
CA ARG A 3 -6.83 14.85 -1.27
C ARG A 3 -5.78 14.04 -2.01
N VAL A 4 -4.96 13.27 -1.29
CA VAL A 4 -3.98 12.33 -1.86
C VAL A 4 -4.31 10.94 -1.33
N THR A 5 -4.50 9.97 -2.24
CA THR A 5 -4.72 8.57 -1.87
C THR A 5 -3.46 7.74 -2.10
N GLY A 6 -3.40 6.54 -1.50
CA GLY A 6 -2.30 5.60 -1.71
C GLY A 6 -2.07 5.25 -3.20
N PRO A 7 -3.11 4.87 -3.97
CA PRO A 7 -3.01 4.68 -5.41
C PRO A 7 -2.45 5.92 -6.15
N ASP A 8 -3.01 7.11 -5.88
CA ASP A 8 -2.56 8.34 -6.55
C ASP A 8 -1.08 8.62 -6.28
N PHE A 9 -0.67 8.51 -5.01
CA PHE A 9 0.71 8.75 -4.63
C PHE A 9 1.67 7.77 -5.33
N MET A 10 1.30 6.49 -5.36
CA MET A 10 2.12 5.47 -6.00
C MET A 10 2.25 5.69 -7.51
N GLU A 11 1.15 5.94 -8.22
CA GLU A 11 1.17 6.25 -9.66
C GLU A 11 1.99 7.51 -9.95
N GLN A 12 1.86 8.56 -9.15
CA GLN A 12 2.59 9.81 -9.35
C GLN A 12 4.09 9.64 -9.11
N VAL A 13 4.50 8.89 -8.09
CA VAL A 13 5.93 8.59 -7.87
C VAL A 13 6.47 7.77 -9.02
N ILE A 14 5.79 6.68 -9.40
CA ILE A 14 6.20 5.82 -10.52
C ILE A 14 6.32 6.61 -11.83
N ALA A 15 5.35 7.48 -12.13
CA ALA A 15 5.41 8.33 -13.32
C ALA A 15 6.58 9.33 -13.28
N ALA A 16 6.84 9.91 -12.10
CA ALA A 16 7.94 10.85 -11.92
C ALA A 16 9.33 10.18 -11.99
N THR A 17 9.41 8.89 -11.69
CA THR A 17 10.67 8.12 -11.67
C THR A 17 10.84 7.15 -12.84
N GLU A 18 9.87 7.04 -13.75
CA GLU A 18 9.92 6.08 -14.87
C GLU A 18 11.21 6.20 -15.70
N LYS A 19 11.66 7.43 -15.97
CA LYS A 19 12.83 7.72 -16.82
C LYS A 19 14.08 8.09 -16.02
N SER A 20 14.13 7.71 -14.74
CA SER A 20 15.29 7.90 -13.89
C SER A 20 15.92 6.56 -13.50
N ASP A 21 17.04 6.61 -12.78
CA ASP A 21 17.71 5.42 -12.26
C ASP A 21 17.08 4.89 -10.95
N ALA A 22 15.91 5.42 -10.57
CA ALA A 22 15.22 5.01 -9.37
C ALA A 22 14.65 3.59 -9.51
N ARG A 23 14.95 2.75 -8.53
CA ARG A 23 14.65 1.32 -8.54
C ARG A 23 13.53 0.98 -7.58
N HIS A 24 12.53 0.27 -8.10
CA HIS A 24 11.31 -0.07 -7.37
C HIS A 24 11.24 -1.56 -7.07
N TYR A 25 10.91 -1.86 -5.81
CA TYR A 25 10.68 -3.19 -5.31
C TYR A 25 9.23 -3.30 -4.80
N PHE A 26 8.53 -4.37 -5.16
CA PHE A 26 7.12 -4.57 -4.80
C PHE A 26 6.94 -5.79 -3.89
N TYR A 27 6.35 -5.60 -2.72
CA TYR A 27 6.13 -6.67 -1.75
C TYR A 27 4.68 -6.73 -1.28
N GLY A 28 4.05 -7.90 -1.38
CA GLY A 28 2.75 -8.16 -0.78
C GLY A 28 1.73 -8.74 -1.75
N THR A 29 0.44 -8.69 -1.36
CA THR A 29 -0.69 -9.31 -2.08
C THR A 29 -0.42 -10.79 -2.49
N THR A 30 -1.22 -11.34 -3.40
CA THR A 30 -1.02 -12.68 -3.98
C THR A 30 -0.12 -12.61 -5.21
N GLN A 31 0.47 -13.74 -5.62
CA GLN A 31 1.26 -13.80 -6.86
C GLN A 31 0.42 -13.37 -8.09
N GLU A 32 -0.84 -13.79 -8.15
CA GLU A 32 -1.79 -13.40 -9.21
C GLU A 32 -1.96 -11.87 -9.30
N ASN A 33 -2.19 -11.21 -8.16
CA ASN A 33 -2.37 -9.76 -8.12
C ASN A 33 -1.07 -9.01 -8.42
N LEU A 34 0.09 -9.55 -8.03
CA LEU A 34 1.39 -9.00 -8.41
C LEU A 34 1.63 -9.13 -9.90
N ASN A 35 1.29 -10.25 -10.52
CA ASN A 35 1.41 -10.42 -11.97
C ASN A 35 0.57 -9.37 -12.71
N ALA A 36 -0.68 -9.17 -12.30
CA ALA A 36 -1.54 -8.11 -12.86
C ALA A 36 -0.92 -6.71 -12.70
N LEU A 37 -0.31 -6.41 -11.54
CA LEU A 37 0.43 -5.17 -11.35
C LEU A 37 1.62 -5.05 -12.30
N LEU A 38 2.43 -6.10 -12.43
CA LEU A 38 3.60 -6.08 -13.31
C LEU A 38 3.20 -5.93 -14.77
N GLU A 39 2.12 -6.57 -15.23
CA GLU A 39 1.58 -6.38 -16.58
C GLU A 39 1.15 -4.94 -16.81
N TYR A 40 0.38 -4.37 -15.88
CA TYR A 40 0.00 -2.96 -15.93
C TYR A 40 1.22 -2.04 -15.99
N LEU A 41 2.23 -2.24 -15.13
CA LEU A 41 3.42 -1.39 -15.08
C LEU A 41 4.26 -1.51 -16.35
N LYS A 42 4.40 -2.72 -16.91
CA LYS A 42 5.13 -2.92 -18.18
C LYS A 42 4.48 -2.19 -19.36
N VAL A 43 3.15 -2.13 -19.40
CA VAL A 43 2.42 -1.47 -20.47
C VAL A 43 2.45 0.05 -20.31
N ASN A 44 2.21 0.55 -19.10
CA ASN A 44 2.02 1.98 -18.85
C ASN A 44 3.32 2.74 -18.52
N TYR A 45 4.35 2.03 -18.03
CA TYR A 45 5.63 2.57 -17.60
C TYR A 45 6.80 1.67 -18.07
N PRO A 46 6.98 1.47 -19.38
CA PRO A 46 7.92 0.49 -19.94
C PRO A 46 9.39 0.73 -19.56
N GLN A 47 9.77 1.93 -19.13
CA GLN A 47 11.14 2.26 -18.71
C GLN A 47 11.36 2.14 -17.19
N LEU A 48 10.32 1.84 -16.42
CA LEU A 48 10.39 1.74 -14.96
C LEU A 48 11.37 0.63 -14.53
N SER A 49 12.33 0.97 -13.69
CA SER A 49 13.28 0.00 -13.15
C SER A 49 12.66 -0.81 -12.01
N ILE A 50 12.15 -2.00 -12.32
CA ILE A 50 11.61 -2.96 -11.36
C ILE A 50 12.72 -3.94 -10.99
N VAL A 51 13.22 -3.87 -9.75
CA VAL A 51 14.37 -4.66 -9.28
C VAL A 51 13.99 -5.84 -8.39
N GLY A 52 12.72 -5.96 -8.02
CA GLY A 52 12.21 -7.12 -7.29
C GLY A 52 10.71 -7.07 -7.08
N CYS A 53 10.11 -8.25 -6.95
CA CYS A 53 8.69 -8.42 -6.75
C CYS A 53 8.42 -9.75 -6.02
N GLU A 54 7.83 -9.70 -4.83
CA GLU A 54 7.59 -10.90 -4.01
C GLU A 54 6.19 -10.89 -3.36
N PRO A 55 5.43 -12.00 -3.44
CA PRO A 55 4.11 -12.09 -2.82
C PRO A 55 4.19 -12.14 -1.30
N SER A 56 3.08 -11.83 -0.63
CA SER A 56 2.99 -12.06 0.81
C SER A 56 2.89 -13.55 1.13
N LEU A 57 3.53 -13.98 2.21
CA LEU A 57 3.30 -15.32 2.79
C LEU A 57 1.99 -15.41 3.59
N PHE A 58 1.23 -14.32 3.70
CA PHE A 58 -0.01 -14.21 4.49
C PHE A 58 0.12 -14.53 5.99
N ARG A 59 1.32 -14.85 6.47
CA ARG A 59 1.69 -15.00 7.89
C ARG A 59 2.82 -14.02 8.27
N PRO A 60 3.14 -13.86 9.56
CA PRO A 60 4.39 -13.23 9.97
C PRO A 60 5.60 -13.97 9.39
N LEU A 61 6.64 -13.22 9.03
CA LEU A 61 7.93 -13.77 8.65
C LEU A 61 8.68 -14.23 9.91
N THR A 62 9.46 -15.28 9.78
CA THR A 62 10.48 -15.64 10.77
C THR A 62 11.62 -14.62 10.72
N ILE A 63 12.43 -14.54 11.78
CA ILE A 63 13.59 -13.63 11.81
C ILE A 63 14.53 -13.89 10.62
N GLN A 64 14.72 -15.17 10.26
CA GLN A 64 15.54 -15.55 9.12
C GLN A 64 14.97 -15.01 7.80
N GLU A 65 13.67 -15.22 7.56
CA GLU A 65 13.00 -14.72 6.34
C GLU A 65 12.98 -13.19 6.27
N GLU A 66 12.91 -12.50 7.41
CA GLU A 66 13.01 -11.05 7.48
C GLU A 66 14.40 -10.55 7.07
N THR A 67 15.46 -11.20 7.59
CA THR A 67 16.84 -10.90 7.22
C THR A 67 17.06 -11.14 5.74
N GLU A 68 16.67 -12.31 5.24
CA GLU A 68 16.82 -12.68 3.83
C GLU A 68 16.06 -11.73 2.89
N LEU A 69 14.86 -11.28 3.29
CA LEU A 69 14.12 -10.28 2.51
C LEU A 69 14.87 -8.93 2.49
N CYS A 70 15.39 -8.48 3.63
CA CYS A 70 16.17 -7.23 3.69
C CYS A 70 17.45 -7.33 2.86
N ASP A 71 18.13 -8.48 2.89
CA ASP A 71 19.33 -8.74 2.10
C ASP A 71 19.03 -8.67 0.60
N ARG A 72 17.99 -9.37 0.12
CA ARG A 72 17.56 -9.29 -1.28
C ARG A 72 17.20 -7.85 -1.71
N ILE A 73 16.51 -7.11 -0.85
CA ILE A 73 16.17 -5.70 -1.11
C ILE A 73 17.46 -4.85 -1.23
N ASN A 74 18.43 -5.03 -0.32
CA ASN A 74 19.69 -4.29 -0.35
C ASN A 74 20.58 -4.68 -1.55
N GLU A 75 20.63 -5.96 -1.92
CA GLU A 75 21.37 -6.47 -3.08
C GLU A 75 20.80 -5.94 -4.40
N SER A 76 19.47 -5.89 -4.52
CA SER A 76 18.77 -5.22 -5.63
C SER A 76 19.03 -3.70 -5.65
N LYS A 77 19.52 -3.18 -4.52
CA LYS A 77 19.69 -1.78 -4.14
C LYS A 77 18.45 -0.93 -4.45
N ALA A 78 17.25 -1.47 -4.20
CA ALA A 78 16.01 -0.74 -4.37
C ALA A 78 16.04 0.63 -3.67
N ASP A 79 15.49 1.66 -4.32
CA ASP A 79 15.32 3.00 -3.76
C ASP A 79 13.94 3.13 -3.11
N PHE A 80 12.94 2.43 -3.66
CA PHE A 80 11.56 2.37 -3.16
C PHE A 80 11.12 0.93 -2.91
N VAL A 81 10.55 0.66 -1.73
CA VAL A 81 9.88 -0.60 -1.40
C VAL A 81 8.40 -0.33 -1.16
N TRP A 82 7.57 -0.81 -2.08
CA TRP A 82 6.11 -0.69 -2.01
C TRP A 82 5.51 -1.89 -1.30
N VAL A 83 4.72 -1.65 -0.25
CA VAL A 83 4.17 -2.72 0.60
C VAL A 83 2.65 -2.77 0.56
N ALA A 84 2.10 -3.91 0.12
CA ALA A 84 0.66 -4.18 0.02
C ALA A 84 0.24 -5.39 0.89
N LEU A 85 0.29 -5.22 2.22
CA LEU A 85 -0.10 -6.26 3.20
C LEU A 85 -1.42 -5.97 3.92
N GLY A 86 -1.98 -4.77 3.71
CA GLY A 86 -3.16 -4.29 4.41
C GLY A 86 -2.85 -3.81 5.83
N ALA A 87 -3.61 -2.81 6.27
CA ALA A 87 -3.50 -2.27 7.62
C ALA A 87 -4.11 -3.23 8.65
N PRO A 88 -3.51 -3.36 9.86
CA PRO A 88 -2.33 -2.65 10.36
C PRO A 88 -1.00 -3.39 10.12
N ARG A 89 -1.02 -4.48 9.34
CA ARG A 89 0.15 -5.36 9.17
C ARG A 89 1.28 -4.66 8.43
N GLN A 90 0.94 -3.94 7.35
CA GLN A 90 1.91 -3.24 6.52
C GLN A 90 2.68 -2.15 7.28
N GLU A 91 2.02 -1.39 8.17
CA GLU A 91 2.69 -0.32 8.92
C GLU A 91 3.70 -0.90 9.90
N LYS A 92 3.31 -1.97 10.61
CA LYS A 92 4.22 -2.70 11.51
C LYS A 92 5.38 -3.34 10.75
N PHE A 93 5.09 -3.92 9.59
CA PHE A 93 6.09 -4.55 8.72
C PHE A 93 7.12 -3.51 8.23
N CYS A 94 6.66 -2.39 7.69
CA CYS A 94 7.53 -1.29 7.26
C CYS A 94 8.34 -0.73 8.43
N ALA A 95 7.70 -0.43 9.57
CA ALA A 95 8.38 0.13 10.74
C ALA A 95 9.46 -0.80 11.33
N LYS A 96 9.28 -2.12 11.18
CA LYS A 96 10.24 -3.13 11.62
C LYS A 96 11.41 -3.27 10.65
N LEU A 97 11.12 -3.47 9.36
CA LEU A 97 12.14 -3.89 8.37
C LEU A 97 12.86 -2.72 7.68
N SER A 98 12.20 -1.57 7.51
CA SER A 98 12.80 -0.42 6.81
C SER A 98 14.12 0.04 7.42
N LYS A 99 14.31 -0.16 8.73
CA LYS A 99 15.55 0.18 9.45
C LYS A 99 16.77 -0.63 9.01
N ASN A 100 16.56 -1.76 8.34
CA ASN A 100 17.60 -2.67 7.88
C ASN A 100 17.92 -2.48 6.38
N THR A 101 17.36 -1.46 5.74
CA THR A 101 17.55 -1.19 4.31
C THR A 101 17.75 0.29 4.05
N ASN A 102 18.40 0.64 2.94
CA ASN A 102 18.55 2.05 2.52
C ASN A 102 17.35 2.59 1.73
N ALA A 103 16.37 1.74 1.41
CA ALA A 103 15.20 2.10 0.61
C ALA A 103 14.14 2.85 1.42
N VAL A 104 13.31 3.64 0.75
CA VAL A 104 12.10 4.22 1.34
C VAL A 104 10.96 3.20 1.27
N TRP A 105 10.44 2.81 2.42
CA TRP A 105 9.32 1.86 2.53
C TRP A 105 7.99 2.57 2.60
N ILE A 106 7.07 2.22 1.71
CA ILE A 106 5.78 2.88 1.58
C ILE A 106 4.67 1.84 1.65
N ALA A 107 3.87 1.92 2.72
CA ALA A 107 2.67 1.11 2.89
C ALA A 107 1.52 1.66 2.02
N VAL A 108 1.16 0.95 0.95
CA VAL A 108 0.16 1.40 -0.03
C VAL A 108 -1.15 0.62 0.01
N GLY A 109 -1.25 -0.40 0.87
CA GLY A 109 -2.50 -1.13 1.07
C GLY A 109 -3.01 -1.78 -0.20
N GLY A 110 -4.23 -1.42 -0.60
CA GLY A 110 -4.87 -1.97 -1.79
C GLY A 110 -4.43 -1.33 -3.11
N ALA A 111 -3.44 -0.44 -3.12
CA ALA A 111 -3.07 0.31 -4.31
C ALA A 111 -2.69 -0.59 -5.49
N PHE A 112 -1.97 -1.69 -5.23
CA PHE A 112 -1.57 -2.64 -6.28
C PHE A 112 -2.78 -3.10 -7.09
N ASN A 113 -3.83 -3.56 -6.39
CA ASN A 113 -5.03 -4.08 -7.03
C ASN A 113 -5.90 -2.99 -7.66
N VAL A 114 -5.85 -1.75 -7.15
CA VAL A 114 -6.60 -0.62 -7.73
C VAL A 114 -5.95 -0.18 -9.04
N ILE A 115 -4.63 -0.01 -9.03
CA ILE A 115 -3.83 0.43 -10.18
C ILE A 115 -3.86 -0.64 -11.29
N SER A 116 -3.72 -1.92 -10.93
CA SER A 116 -3.78 -3.02 -11.90
C SER A 116 -5.18 -3.37 -12.41
N GLY A 117 -6.22 -2.68 -11.92
CA GLY A 117 -7.61 -2.91 -12.33
C GLY A 117 -8.28 -4.16 -11.74
N VAL A 118 -7.59 -4.92 -10.89
CA VAL A 118 -8.15 -6.09 -10.18
C VAL A 118 -9.34 -5.70 -9.30
N ILE A 119 -9.26 -4.54 -8.64
CA ILE A 119 -10.36 -3.98 -7.86
C ILE A 119 -10.79 -2.66 -8.52
N PRO A 120 -12.09 -2.47 -8.82
CA PRO A 120 -12.55 -1.22 -9.40
C PRO A 120 -12.37 -0.08 -8.40
N ARG A 121 -11.83 1.04 -8.88
CA ARG A 121 -11.80 2.30 -8.13
C ARG A 121 -13.22 2.87 -8.03
N ALA A 122 -13.50 3.65 -6.98
CA ALA A 122 -14.81 4.31 -6.87
C ALA A 122 -15.02 5.30 -8.02
N PRO A 123 -16.26 5.53 -8.49
CA PRO A 123 -16.55 6.57 -9.47
C PRO A 123 -16.01 7.94 -9.06
N GLN A 124 -15.59 8.77 -10.01
CA GLN A 124 -14.92 10.05 -9.74
C GLN A 124 -15.73 10.95 -8.80
N TRP A 125 -17.04 11.06 -9.00
CA TRP A 125 -17.89 11.86 -8.11
C TRP A 125 -17.85 11.36 -6.65
N MET A 126 -17.77 10.05 -6.41
CA MET A 126 -17.63 9.51 -5.04
C MET A 126 -16.25 9.82 -4.46
N GLN A 127 -15.21 9.75 -5.29
CA GLN A 127 -13.85 10.11 -4.91
C GLN A 127 -13.75 11.58 -4.51
N ASP A 128 -14.34 12.48 -5.29
CA ASP A 128 -14.34 13.93 -5.07
C ASP A 128 -15.08 14.30 -3.77
N HIS A 129 -16.10 13.52 -3.40
CA HIS A 129 -16.87 13.71 -2.16
C HIS A 129 -16.34 12.88 -0.98
N SER A 130 -15.14 12.28 -1.09
CA SER A 130 -14.55 11.41 -0.05
C SER A 130 -15.42 10.21 0.37
N LEU A 131 -16.28 9.72 -0.53
CA LEU A 131 -17.20 8.58 -0.34
C LEU A 131 -16.60 7.23 -0.77
N GLU A 132 -15.30 7.19 -1.06
CA GLU A 132 -14.62 5.97 -1.49
C GLU A 132 -14.71 4.84 -0.45
N TRP A 133 -14.73 5.18 0.84
CA TRP A 133 -14.97 4.20 1.91
C TRP A 133 -16.36 3.55 1.82
N LEU A 134 -17.38 4.33 1.44
CA LEU A 134 -18.76 3.84 1.29
C LEU A 134 -18.86 2.93 0.06
N TYR A 135 -18.21 3.31 -1.03
CA TYR A 135 -18.11 2.46 -2.21
C TYR A 135 -17.49 1.09 -1.86
N ARG A 136 -16.34 1.08 -1.16
CA ARG A 136 -15.70 -0.17 -0.73
C ARG A 136 -16.56 -0.97 0.22
N TRP A 137 -17.23 -0.32 1.17
CA TRP A 137 -18.18 -0.98 2.07
C TRP A 137 -19.32 -1.64 1.31
N SER A 138 -19.89 -0.98 0.29
CA SER A 138 -20.96 -1.57 -0.52
C SER A 138 -20.53 -2.84 -1.28
N LYS A 139 -19.24 -2.93 -1.65
CA LYS A 139 -18.67 -4.11 -2.33
C LYS A 139 -18.30 -5.23 -1.36
N GLU A 140 -17.88 -4.90 -0.14
CA GLU A 140 -17.42 -5.88 0.85
C GLU A 140 -18.04 -5.64 2.25
N PRO A 141 -19.38 -5.62 2.39
CA PRO A 141 -20.04 -5.15 3.60
C PRO A 141 -19.73 -6.03 4.80
N LYS A 142 -19.71 -7.35 4.62
CA LYS A 142 -19.37 -8.30 5.70
C LYS A 142 -17.96 -8.09 6.25
N ARG A 143 -16.99 -7.81 5.36
CA ARG A 143 -15.59 -7.63 5.73
C ARG A 143 -15.34 -6.29 6.39
N LEU A 144 -15.95 -5.22 5.87
CA LEU A 144 -15.66 -3.85 6.30
C LEU A 144 -16.57 -3.35 7.43
N PHE A 145 -17.76 -3.91 7.60
CA PHE A 145 -18.68 -3.49 8.67
C PHE A 145 -18.04 -3.59 10.05
N LYS A 146 -17.50 -4.76 10.41
CA LYS A 146 -16.83 -4.97 11.71
C LYS A 146 -15.67 -4.00 11.90
N ARG A 147 -14.84 -3.84 10.87
CA ARG A 147 -13.70 -2.91 10.91
C ARG A 147 -14.17 -1.49 11.17
N TYR A 148 -15.16 -0.99 10.44
CA TYR A 148 -15.64 0.39 10.57
C TYR A 148 -16.37 0.62 11.89
N ALA A 149 -17.16 -0.33 12.36
CA ALA A 149 -17.79 -0.25 13.67
C ALA A 149 -16.73 -0.09 14.77
N GLU A 150 -15.64 -0.86 14.73
CA GLU A 150 -14.57 -0.79 15.72
C GLU A 150 -13.67 0.45 15.56
N THR A 151 -13.21 0.77 14.34
CA THR A 151 -12.26 1.88 14.14
C THR A 151 -12.93 3.23 14.28
N ASN A 152 -14.14 3.40 13.72
CA ASN A 152 -14.82 4.69 13.73
C ASN A 152 -15.35 5.02 15.12
N SER A 153 -15.85 4.03 15.89
CA SER A 153 -16.26 4.25 17.28
C SER A 153 -15.08 4.66 18.16
N LYS A 154 -13.92 3.99 18.05
CA LYS A 154 -12.68 4.38 18.73
C LYS A 154 -12.24 5.78 18.33
N PHE A 155 -12.27 6.10 17.04
CA PHE A 155 -11.91 7.44 16.56
C PHE A 155 -12.82 8.52 17.15
N ILE A 156 -14.15 8.31 17.13
CA ILE A 156 -15.11 9.25 17.73
C ILE A 156 -14.85 9.41 19.23
N PHE A 157 -14.63 8.31 19.95
CA PHE A 157 -14.31 8.35 21.38
C PHE A 157 -13.04 9.16 21.67
N TYR A 158 -11.94 8.88 20.96
CA TYR A 158 -10.69 9.62 21.13
C TYR A 158 -10.83 11.10 20.74
N LEU A 159 -11.58 11.41 19.68
CA LEU A 159 -11.86 12.78 19.26
C LEU A 159 -12.64 13.55 20.33
N ILE A 160 -13.65 12.93 20.94
CA ILE A 160 -14.42 13.53 22.04
C ILE A 160 -13.53 13.73 23.26
N LYS A 161 -12.76 12.70 23.64
CA LYS A 161 -11.83 12.76 24.77
C LYS A 161 -10.83 13.90 24.61
N GLU A 162 -10.18 14.01 23.45
CA GLU A 162 -9.22 15.07 23.15
C GLU A 162 -9.87 16.46 23.23
N LYS A 163 -11.11 16.63 22.74
CA LYS A 163 -11.84 17.91 22.85
C LYS A 163 -12.22 18.28 24.27
N VAL A 164 -12.45 17.30 25.14
CA VAL A 164 -12.76 17.53 26.56
C VAL A 164 -11.51 17.82 27.38
N GLU A 165 -10.38 17.15 27.10
CA GLU A 165 -9.10 17.36 27.80
C GLU A 165 -8.36 18.64 27.38
N LYS A 166 -8.62 19.17 26.17
CA LYS A 166 -8.06 20.44 25.67
C LYS A 166 -8.96 21.67 25.98
N ARG A 167 -10.00 21.51 26.80
CA ARG A 167 -10.84 22.60 27.34
C ARG A 167 -10.53 22.79 28.81
#